data_AF-A0A226BYU6-F1
#
_entry.id   AF-A0A226BYU6-F1
#
_cell.length_a   1.000
_cell.length_b   1.000
_cell.length_c   1.000
_cell.angle_alpha   90.00
_cell.angle_beta   90.00
_cell.angle_gamma   90.00
#
_symmetry.space_group_name_H-M   'P 1'
#
loop_
_entity.id
_entity.type
_entity.pdbx_description
1 polymer ?
#
loop_
_entity_poly.entity_id
_entity_poly.type
_entity_poly.pdbx_seq_one_letter_code
_entity_poly.pdbx_strand_id
1 'polypeptide(L)' 'MKNNEKYEVCYNMQAVVDNKYKFLVDFEVVNDINDQSQLSNMITKTRSIFSDQKITALADTGYFICLKY' A
#
# COMPACT_ATOMS: atom_id res chain seq x y z
N MET A 1 -14.20 8.59 1.31
CA MET A 1 -14.84 7.33 0.87
C MET A 1 -16.30 7.60 0.52
N LYS A 2 -16.92 6.83 -0.40
CA LYS A 2 -18.35 6.98 -0.72
C LYS A 2 -19.18 6.11 0.21
N ASN A 3 -19.97 6.73 1.08
CA ASN A 3 -20.86 6.05 2.02
C ASN A 3 -22.29 6.59 1.80
N ASN A 4 -23.23 5.72 1.42
CA ASN A 4 -24.63 6.11 1.15
C ASN A 4 -24.78 7.40 0.32
N GLU A 5 -24.08 7.48 -0.80
CA GLU A 5 -24.11 8.62 -1.75
C GLU A 5 -23.57 9.96 -1.21
N LYS A 6 -23.06 9.98 0.02
CA LYS A 6 -22.34 11.12 0.59
C LYS A 6 -20.83 10.87 0.56
N TYR A 7 -20.09 11.94 0.34
CA TYR A 7 -18.63 11.94 0.45
C TYR A 7 -18.26 12.29 1.88
N GLU A 8 -17.77 11.30 2.63
CA GLU A 8 -17.18 11.52 3.94
C GLU A 8 -15.66 11.68 3.79
N VAL A 9 -15.10 12.61 4.55
CA VAL A 9 -13.64 12.78 4.67
C VAL A 9 -13.10 11.55 5.37
N CYS A 10 -12.38 10.71 4.64
CA CYS A 10 -11.76 9.51 5.16
C CYS A 10 -10.36 9.42 4.58
N TYR A 11 -9.42 8.91 5.37
CA TYR A 11 -8.06 8.65 4.95
C TYR A 11 -7.81 7.15 4.98
N ASN A 12 -7.24 6.61 3.91
CA ASN A 12 -6.77 5.24 3.88
C ASN A 12 -5.33 5.23 4.40
N MET A 13 -4.99 4.22 5.20
CA MET A 13 -3.63 4.01 5.66
C MET A 13 -3.11 2.72 5.07
N GLN A 14 -1.90 2.79 4.50
CA GLN A 14 -1.16 1.66 3.97
C GLN A 14 0.07 1.47 4.86
N ALA A 15 0.36 0.25 5.26
CA ALA A 15 1.47 -0.04 6.17
C ALA A 15 2.21 -1.30 5.73
N VAL A 16 3.53 -1.25 5.88
CA VAL A 16 4.43 -2.38 5.68
C VAL A 16 4.94 -2.83 7.02
N VAL A 17 4.74 -4.11 7.34
CA VAL A 17 5.21 -4.71 8.58
C VAL A 17 6.12 -5.89 8.28
N ASP A 18 7.17 -6.05 9.07
CA ASP A 18 8.03 -7.21 8.97
C ASP A 18 7.32 -8.45 9.55
N ASN A 19 7.51 -9.62 8.94
CA ASN A 19 6.82 -10.83 9.39
C ASN A 19 7.43 -11.43 10.67
N LYS A 20 8.74 -11.25 10.90
CA LYS A 20 9.49 -11.94 11.96
C LYS A 20 9.25 -11.31 13.33
N TYR A 21 9.32 -9.99 13.42
CA TYR A 21 9.21 -9.23 14.68
C TYR A 21 8.02 -8.28 14.72
N LYS A 22 7.23 -8.18 13.63
CA LYS A 22 6.04 -7.32 13.52
C LYS A 22 6.37 -5.83 13.67
N PHE A 23 7.59 -5.42 13.35
CA PHE A 23 7.98 -4.02 13.29
C PHE A 23 7.34 -3.34 12.10
N LEU A 24 6.92 -2.11 12.34
CA LEU A 24 6.47 -1.20 11.31
C LEU A 24 7.69 -0.73 10.52
N VAL A 25 7.73 -1.09 9.24
CA VAL A 25 8.82 -0.72 8.32
C VAL A 25 8.54 0.67 7.73
N ASP A 26 7.33 0.87 7.22
CA ASP A 26 6.90 2.12 6.61
C ASP A 26 5.37 2.20 6.64
N PHE A 27 4.82 3.40 6.53
CA PHE A 27 3.40 3.63 6.38
C PHE A 27 3.12 4.91 5.60
N GLU A 28 1.94 4.98 5.01
CA GLU A 28 1.48 6.18 4.33
C GLU A 28 -0.02 6.36 4.49
N VAL A 29 -0.41 7.63 4.65
CA VAL A 29 -1.80 8.03 4.74
C VAL A 29 -2.17 8.71 3.43
N VAL A 30 -3.15 8.17 2.73
CA VAL A 30 -3.63 8.68 1.45
C VAL A 30 -5.10 9.09 1.57
N ASN A 31 -5.46 10.15 0.86
CA ASN A 31 -6.84 10.62 0.72
C ASN A 31 -7.31 10.36 -0.71
N ASP A 32 -7.20 9.12 -1.15
CA ASP A 32 -7.64 8.67 -2.48
C ASP A 32 -8.97 7.91 -2.36
N ILE A 33 -9.75 7.92 -3.44
CA ILE A 33 -11.07 7.30 -3.51
C ILE A 33 -10.93 5.77 -3.67
N ASN A 34 -9.80 5.28 -4.19
CA ASN A 34 -9.54 3.85 -4.39
C ASN A 34 -8.11 3.45 -4.00
N ASP A 35 -7.90 2.15 -3.80
CA ASP A 35 -6.61 1.59 -3.37
C ASP A 35 -5.69 1.18 -4.55
N GLN A 36 -6.01 1.62 -5.76
CA GLN A 36 -5.19 1.31 -6.93
C GLN A 36 -3.81 1.92 -6.78
N SER A 37 -2.76 1.20 -7.20
CA SER A 37 -1.36 1.62 -7.11
C SER A 37 -0.78 1.81 -5.70
N GLN A 38 -1.57 1.64 -4.65
CA GLN A 38 -1.08 1.81 -3.27
C GLN A 38 -0.04 0.73 -2.89
N LEU A 39 -0.23 -0.50 -3.39
CA LEU A 39 0.71 -1.59 -3.16
C LEU A 39 2.07 -1.37 -3.84
N SER A 40 2.10 -0.88 -5.09
CA SER A 40 3.35 -0.65 -5.82
C SER A 40 4.22 0.42 -5.17
N ASN A 41 3.58 1.46 -4.63
CA ASN A 41 4.23 2.50 -3.85
C ASN A 41 4.84 1.92 -2.55
N MET A 42 4.08 1.15 -1.78
CA MET A 42 4.59 0.48 -0.57
C MET A 42 5.77 -0.45 -0.88
N ILE A 43 5.72 -1.21 -1.98
CA ILE A 43 6.82 -2.06 -2.44
C ILE A 43 8.06 -1.23 -2.78
N THR A 44 7.89 -0.10 -3.47
CA THR A 44 9.00 0.77 -3.87
C THR A 44 9.73 1.34 -2.64
N LYS A 45 8.97 1.83 -1.66
CA LYS A 45 9.51 2.29 -0.37
C LYS A 45 10.23 1.16 0.36
N THR A 46 9.61 0.00 0.46
CA THR A 46 10.22 -1.20 1.05
C THR A 46 11.53 -1.58 0.35
N ARG A 47 11.59 -1.53 -0.99
CA ARG A 47 12.82 -1.78 -1.75
C ARG A 47 13.91 -0.76 -1.46
N SER A 48 13.57 0.51 -1.27
CA SER A 48 14.56 1.52 -0.91
C SER A 48 15.18 1.27 0.48
N ILE A 49 14.41 0.70 1.42
CA ILE A 49 14.88 0.37 2.77
C ILE A 49 15.71 -0.93 2.78
N PHE A 50 15.27 -1.96 2.06
CA PHE A 50 15.88 -3.28 2.10
C PHE A 50 16.84 -3.60 0.95
N SER A 51 17.06 -2.66 0.02
CA SER A 51 17.94 -2.54 -1.17
C SER A 51 18.34 -3.79 -1.98
N ASP A 52 18.50 -4.95 -1.35
CA ASP A 52 19.09 -6.19 -1.88
C ASP A 52 18.17 -7.42 -1.74
N GLN A 53 16.98 -7.28 -1.17
CA GLN A 53 16.04 -8.41 -1.03
C GLN A 53 15.16 -8.57 -2.27
N LYS A 54 15.11 -9.80 -2.80
CA LYS A 54 14.14 -10.17 -3.84
C LYS A 54 12.73 -10.18 -3.23
N ILE A 55 11.97 -9.11 -3.48
CA ILE A 55 10.59 -8.98 -3.01
C ILE A 55 9.63 -9.59 -4.03
N THR A 56 8.92 -10.64 -3.62
CA THR A 56 7.75 -11.16 -4.33
C THR A 56 6.51 -10.48 -3.76
N ALA A 57 5.73 -9.81 -4.62
CA ALA A 57 4.49 -9.16 -4.24
C ALA A 57 3.28 -9.95 -4.76
N LEU A 58 2.25 -10.07 -3.93
CA LEU A 58 0.96 -10.66 -4.26
C LEU A 58 -0.11 -9.59 -4.03
N ALA A 59 -0.98 -9.37 -5.03
CA ALA A 59 -2.04 -8.39 -4.98
C ALA A 59 -3.39 -9.06 -5.22
N ASP A 60 -4.41 -8.59 -4.50
CA ASP A 60 -5.81 -8.80 -4.88
C ASP A 60 -6.16 -7.88 -6.06
N THR A 61 -7.20 -8.23 -6.83
CA THR A 61 -7.85 -7.42 -7.87
C THR A 61 -8.07 -5.95 -7.45
N GLY A 62 -8.39 -5.69 -6.18
CA GLY A 62 -8.53 -4.32 -5.64
C GLY A 62 -7.23 -3.49 -5.68
N TYR A 63 -6.08 -4.16 -5.65
CA TYR A 63 -4.73 -3.58 -5.72
C TYR A 63 -4.04 -3.85 -7.07
N PHE A 64 -4.80 -4.34 -8.06
CA PHE A 64 -4.31 -4.94 -9.31
C PHE A 64 -3.37 -4.06 -10.15
N ILE A 65 -3.45 -2.73 -10.00
CA ILE A 65 -2.43 -1.82 -10.55
C ILE A 65 -1.17 -1.88 -9.68
N CYS A 66 -0.63 -3.09 -9.47
CA CYS A 66 0.62 -3.35 -8.77
C CYS A 66 1.82 -3.28 -9.71
N LEU A 67 1.60 -3.35 -11.03
CA LEU A 67 2.64 -3.39 -12.05
C LEU A 67 2.40 -2.30 -13.11
N LYS A 68 2.83 -1.08 -12.81
CA LYS A 68 3.31 -0.21 -13.88
C LYS A 68 4.80 -0.50 -14.03
N TYR A 69 5.14 -1.12 -15.15
CA TYR A 69 6.52 -1.23 -15.63
C TYR A 69 7.00 0.16 -16.07
#